data_AF-A0A5E5PWK5-F1
#
_entry.id   AF-A0A5E5PWK5-F1
#
_cell.length_a   1.000
_cell.length_b   1.000
_cell.length_c   1.000
_cell.angle_alpha   90.00
_cell.angle_beta   90.00
_cell.angle_gamma   90.00
#
_symmetry.space_group_name_H-M   'P 1'
#
loop_
_entity.id
_entity.type
_entity.pdbx_description
1 polymer ?
#
loop_
_entity_poly.entity_id
_entity_poly.type
_entity_poly.pdbx_seq_one_letter_code
_entity_poly.pdbx_strand_id
1 'polypeptide(L)'
;MIVPNLLTYAKFDRVKFNKETSFNLATFNKNVTFNGAEFSGEVEFLDTIFNDGVDFRGQRVRTASNNKSFTGDLCINMNNHQNAIFHQLDNFMKHSYSFAMTIFHKITNSAKLVILLIIPTYAKVSTDILYLPKFSKKVDFTGAIFNNLLNFSGVENINLDLKHTIIDRMEYDNTKFSSDNRETFLTLKNVALKQNDQIKALEFHTQEYQIHLKALRENKTNKNLSDRFVLTFESWVSAFGTNVILSIMSFVGVVILFYVLINGFNYDAKTIVDFVSPLSYDIDKMSSFTTLFQFEHLN
;
A
#
# COMPACT_ATOMS: atom_id res chain seq x y z
N MET A 1 -28.18 -20.70 -8.70
CA MET A 1 -27.42 -21.34 -9.79
C MET A 1 -25.95 -21.30 -9.39
N ILE A 2 -25.35 -22.46 -9.16
CA ILE A 2 -24.04 -22.63 -8.49
C ILE A 2 -22.93 -22.32 -9.50
N VAL A 3 -22.10 -21.32 -9.23
CA VAL A 3 -20.94 -20.97 -10.08
C VAL A 3 -19.82 -21.99 -9.81
N PRO A 4 -19.19 -22.57 -10.84
CA PRO A 4 -18.27 -23.69 -10.69
C PRO A 4 -16.99 -23.24 -9.99
N ASN A 5 -16.45 -24.12 -9.14
CA ASN A 5 -15.09 -24.06 -8.66
C ASN A 5 -14.13 -23.79 -9.84
N LEU A 6 -13.51 -22.61 -9.89
CA LEU A 6 -12.32 -22.40 -10.71
C LEU A 6 -11.19 -23.21 -10.07
N LEU A 7 -10.93 -24.41 -10.61
CA LEU A 7 -9.95 -25.37 -10.09
C LEU A 7 -8.50 -25.00 -10.46
N THR A 8 -8.28 -23.94 -11.23
CA THR A 8 -6.99 -23.58 -11.83
C THR A 8 -6.50 -22.21 -11.37
N TYR A 9 -5.18 -22.03 -11.34
CA TYR A 9 -4.51 -20.74 -11.15
C TYR A 9 -5.04 -19.70 -12.15
N ALA A 10 -5.28 -18.47 -11.71
CA ALA A 10 -5.70 -17.36 -12.57
C ALA A 10 -4.57 -16.33 -12.70
N LYS A 11 -4.21 -15.96 -13.93
CA LYS A 11 -3.08 -15.09 -14.21
C LYS A 11 -3.49 -13.94 -15.13
N PHE A 12 -3.42 -12.73 -14.59
CA PHE A 12 -3.73 -11.46 -15.25
C PHE A 12 -2.50 -10.54 -15.30
N ASP A 13 -1.30 -11.12 -15.34
CA ASP A 13 -0.04 -10.36 -15.34
C ASP A 13 0.11 -9.52 -16.61
N ARG A 14 0.46 -8.24 -16.45
CA ARG A 14 0.66 -7.24 -17.52
C ARG A 14 -0.56 -7.04 -18.42
N VAL A 15 -1.74 -7.42 -17.94
CA VAL A 15 -3.01 -7.14 -18.61
C VAL A 15 -3.36 -5.67 -18.41
N LYS A 16 -3.94 -5.07 -19.45
CA LYS A 16 -4.49 -3.70 -19.39
C LYS A 16 -6.01 -3.76 -19.45
N PHE A 17 -6.65 -3.34 -18.37
CA PHE A 17 -8.09 -3.17 -18.28
C PHE A 17 -8.41 -1.69 -18.47
N ASN A 18 -8.80 -1.33 -19.69
CA ASN A 18 -9.02 0.07 -20.07
C ASN A 18 -10.34 0.66 -19.53
N LYS A 19 -11.15 -0.17 -18.87
CA LYS A 19 -12.48 0.17 -18.36
C LYS A 19 -12.70 -0.44 -16.98
N GLU A 20 -13.85 -0.14 -16.40
CA GLU A 20 -14.33 -0.78 -15.18
C GLU A 20 -14.26 -2.30 -15.29
N THR A 21 -13.78 -2.95 -14.24
CA THR A 21 -13.54 -4.39 -14.21
C THR A 21 -14.18 -4.98 -12.96
N SER A 22 -14.93 -6.06 -13.11
CA SER A 22 -15.65 -6.69 -12.00
C SER A 22 -15.34 -8.17 -11.92
N PHE A 23 -15.03 -8.63 -10.71
CA PHE A 23 -14.81 -10.03 -10.33
C PHE A 23 -15.80 -10.46 -9.22
N ASN A 24 -16.92 -9.74 -9.10
CA ASN A 24 -17.90 -9.92 -8.03
C ASN A 24 -18.42 -11.36 -7.98
N LEU A 25 -18.63 -11.88 -6.77
CA LEU A 25 -19.14 -13.24 -6.49
C LEU A 25 -18.26 -14.39 -7.04
N ALA A 26 -17.07 -14.09 -7.57
CA ALA A 26 -16.16 -15.12 -8.06
C ALA A 26 -15.56 -15.92 -6.88
N THR A 27 -15.22 -17.18 -7.14
CA THR A 27 -14.46 -18.01 -6.20
C THR A 27 -13.22 -18.55 -6.89
N PHE A 28 -12.04 -18.16 -6.40
CA PHE A 28 -10.74 -18.63 -6.88
C PHE A 28 -10.18 -19.66 -5.91
N ASN A 29 -10.04 -20.92 -6.36
CA ASN A 29 -9.54 -22.00 -5.49
C ASN A 29 -8.02 -22.14 -5.45
N LYS A 30 -7.31 -21.34 -6.25
CA LYS A 30 -5.85 -21.36 -6.43
C LYS A 30 -5.34 -19.94 -6.57
N ASN A 31 -4.01 -19.78 -6.52
CA ASN A 31 -3.40 -18.45 -6.58
C ASN A 31 -3.88 -17.63 -7.77
N VAL A 32 -4.07 -16.34 -7.51
CA VAL A 32 -4.42 -15.33 -8.51
C VAL A 32 -3.30 -14.30 -8.60
N THR A 33 -2.81 -13.99 -9.79
CA THR A 33 -1.77 -12.97 -9.98
C THR A 33 -2.25 -11.87 -10.91
N PHE A 34 -1.94 -10.63 -10.55
CA PHE A 34 -2.20 -9.40 -11.29
C PHE A 34 -0.89 -8.61 -11.47
N ASN A 35 0.23 -9.32 -11.62
CA ASN A 35 1.54 -8.71 -11.53
C ASN A 35 1.80 -7.78 -12.72
N GLY A 36 2.10 -6.51 -12.44
CA GLY A 36 2.25 -5.48 -13.47
C GLY A 36 0.97 -5.16 -14.26
N ALA A 37 -0.21 -5.57 -13.78
CA ALA A 37 -1.48 -5.25 -14.42
C ALA A 37 -1.84 -3.77 -14.25
N GLU A 38 -2.54 -3.20 -15.24
CA GLU A 38 -2.99 -1.82 -15.23
C GLU A 38 -4.51 -1.76 -15.32
N PHE A 39 -5.13 -1.09 -14.35
CA PHE A 39 -6.56 -0.85 -14.29
C PHE A 39 -6.83 0.65 -14.45
N SER A 40 -7.44 1.02 -15.57
CA SER A 40 -7.79 2.41 -15.89
C SER A 40 -9.16 2.82 -15.31
N GLY A 41 -10.05 1.85 -15.07
CA GLY A 41 -11.36 2.05 -14.43
C GLY A 41 -11.41 1.57 -12.99
N GLU A 42 -12.58 1.67 -12.37
CA GLU A 42 -12.86 1.08 -11.05
C GLU A 42 -12.78 -0.44 -11.12
N VAL A 43 -12.35 -1.06 -10.02
CA VAL A 43 -12.19 -2.51 -9.94
C VAL A 43 -12.98 -3.04 -8.77
N GLU A 44 -13.88 -3.98 -9.02
CA GLU A 44 -14.76 -4.54 -8.01
C GLU A 44 -14.48 -6.04 -7.78
N PHE A 45 -14.44 -6.43 -6.51
CA PHE A 45 -14.30 -7.79 -6.00
C PHE A 45 -15.35 -8.05 -4.90
N LEU A 46 -16.57 -7.56 -5.11
CA LEU A 46 -17.65 -7.66 -4.14
C LEU A 46 -17.98 -9.12 -3.85
N ASP A 47 -17.96 -9.50 -2.57
CA ASP A 47 -18.24 -10.87 -2.11
C ASP A 47 -17.41 -11.95 -2.85
N THR A 48 -16.22 -11.61 -3.32
CA THR A 48 -15.29 -12.54 -3.97
C THR A 48 -14.55 -13.38 -2.93
N ILE A 49 -14.37 -14.68 -3.19
CA ILE A 49 -13.62 -15.60 -2.32
C ILE A 49 -12.30 -16.00 -2.98
N PHE A 50 -11.18 -15.72 -2.30
CA PHE A 50 -9.84 -16.18 -2.64
C PHE A 50 -9.40 -17.22 -1.61
N ASN A 51 -9.40 -18.49 -2.02
CA ASN A 51 -9.00 -19.61 -1.15
C ASN A 51 -7.47 -19.80 -1.08
N ASP A 52 -6.71 -19.06 -1.89
CA ASP A 52 -5.25 -19.10 -1.91
C ASP A 52 -4.68 -17.69 -2.17
N GLY A 53 -3.37 -17.55 -2.34
CA GLY A 53 -2.69 -16.27 -2.42
C GLY A 53 -3.08 -15.39 -3.63
N VAL A 54 -3.23 -14.09 -3.40
CA VAL A 54 -3.47 -13.05 -4.41
C VAL A 54 -2.28 -12.10 -4.46
N ASP A 55 -1.75 -11.87 -5.67
CA ASP A 55 -0.49 -11.16 -5.86
C ASP A 55 -0.62 -9.97 -6.82
N PHE A 56 -0.39 -8.76 -6.31
CA PHE A 56 -0.32 -7.49 -7.05
C PHE A 56 1.10 -6.91 -6.99
N ARG A 57 2.11 -7.65 -7.43
CA ARG A 57 3.51 -7.18 -7.42
C ARG A 57 3.99 -6.66 -8.77
N GLY A 58 5.11 -5.92 -8.73
CA GLY A 58 5.85 -5.56 -9.94
C GLY A 58 6.46 -6.79 -10.62
N GLN A 59 6.36 -6.86 -11.96
CA GLN A 59 6.98 -7.93 -12.75
C GLN A 59 8.21 -7.41 -13.50
N ARG A 60 9.38 -8.01 -13.23
CA ARG A 60 10.62 -7.75 -13.99
C ARG A 60 10.66 -8.63 -15.24
N VAL A 61 10.92 -8.02 -16.39
CA VAL A 61 11.13 -8.73 -17.64
C VAL A 61 12.56 -8.48 -18.11
N ARG A 62 13.33 -9.56 -18.25
CA ARG A 62 14.66 -9.51 -18.87
C ARG A 62 14.48 -9.76 -20.37
N THR A 63 14.63 -8.73 -21.19
CA THR A 63 14.66 -8.91 -22.64
C THR A 63 16.10 -9.13 -23.07
N ALA A 64 16.45 -10.38 -23.43
CA ALA A 64 17.60 -10.59 -24.30
C ALA A 64 17.23 -10.00 -25.67
N SER A 65 17.94 -8.96 -26.11
CA SER A 65 17.71 -8.33 -27.41
C SER A 65 18.02 -9.32 -28.54
N ASN A 66 16.98 -10.04 -28.97
CA ASN A 66 16.88 -10.66 -30.27
C ASN A 66 15.43 -10.47 -30.73
N ASN A 67 15.14 -9.26 -31.24
CA ASN A 67 13.98 -8.90 -32.07
C ASN A 67 12.65 -9.65 -31.80
N LYS A 68 12.20 -9.65 -30.54
CA LYS A 68 10.79 -9.84 -30.22
C LYS A 68 10.40 -8.82 -29.16
N SER A 69 9.82 -7.71 -29.62
CA SER A 69 8.96 -6.88 -28.78
C SER A 69 7.86 -7.79 -28.24
N PHE A 70 7.97 -8.16 -26.97
CA PHE A 70 6.88 -8.82 -26.25
C PHE A 70 5.87 -7.74 -25.84
N THR A 71 5.25 -7.10 -26.82
CA THR A 71 3.99 -6.36 -26.66
C THR A 71 2.87 -7.40 -26.61
N GLY A 72 2.87 -8.20 -25.54
CA GLY A 72 1.73 -9.00 -25.13
C GLY A 72 0.83 -8.17 -24.22
N ASP A 73 0.40 -7.00 -24.70
CA ASP A 73 -0.64 -6.21 -24.04
C ASP A 73 -1.96 -6.92 -24.34
N LEU A 74 -2.34 -7.89 -23.50
CA LEU A 74 -3.68 -8.45 -23.55
C LEU A 74 -4.62 -7.36 -23.03
N CYS A 75 -5.24 -6.61 -23.94
CA CYS A 75 -6.30 -5.66 -23.61
C CYS A 75 -7.62 -6.44 -23.44
N ILE A 76 -8.04 -6.68 -22.20
CA ILE A 76 -9.36 -7.27 -21.93
C ILE A 76 -10.36 -6.11 -21.79
N ASN A 77 -11.30 -6.00 -22.72
CA ASN A 77 -12.39 -5.02 -22.67
C ASN A 77 -13.62 -5.67 -22.02
N MET A 78 -13.86 -5.37 -20.74
CA MET A 78 -15.12 -5.71 -20.07
C MET A 78 -16.02 -4.48 -20.09
N ASN A 79 -17.16 -4.55 -20.77
CA ASN A 79 -18.28 -3.62 -20.56
C ASN A 79 -19.49 -4.43 -20.11
N ASN A 80 -19.94 -4.11 -18.90
CA ASN A 80 -21.31 -4.07 -18.39
C ASN A 80 -22.29 -5.22 -18.71
N HIS A 81 -22.83 -5.77 -17.60
CA HIS A 81 -23.95 -6.69 -17.41
C HIS A 81 -23.73 -8.21 -17.49
N GLN A 82 -23.92 -8.84 -16.32
CA GLN A 82 -24.40 -10.19 -15.99
C GLN A 82 -24.18 -11.31 -17.03
N ASN A 83 -23.48 -12.37 -16.60
CA ASN A 83 -23.24 -13.65 -17.29
C ASN A 83 -22.18 -13.70 -18.40
N ALA A 84 -20.95 -13.25 -18.11
CA ALA A 84 -19.79 -13.78 -18.82
C ALA A 84 -19.44 -15.18 -18.27
N ILE A 85 -20.04 -16.22 -18.85
CA ILE A 85 -19.62 -17.62 -18.65
C ILE A 85 -18.29 -17.79 -19.39
N PHE A 86 -17.20 -17.93 -18.64
CA PHE A 86 -15.93 -18.37 -19.21
C PHE A 86 -16.07 -19.83 -19.61
N HIS A 87 -16.19 -20.10 -20.91
CA HIS A 87 -15.92 -21.43 -21.43
C HIS A 87 -14.42 -21.71 -21.30
N GLN A 88 -14.12 -22.83 -20.68
CA GLN A 88 -12.81 -23.45 -20.58
C GLN A 88 -12.14 -23.45 -21.95
N LEU A 89 -11.07 -22.66 -22.12
CA LEU A 89 -10.15 -22.85 -23.22
C LEU A 89 -9.25 -24.03 -22.84
N ASP A 90 -9.78 -25.23 -23.01
CA ASP A 90 -8.97 -26.43 -22.95
C ASP A 90 -7.88 -26.35 -24.02
N ASN A 91 -6.63 -26.55 -23.59
CA ASN A 91 -5.39 -26.61 -24.38
C ASN A 91 -4.76 -25.30 -24.86
N PHE A 92 -4.28 -24.46 -23.93
CA PHE A 92 -3.08 -23.67 -24.24
C PHE A 92 -1.88 -24.02 -23.34
N MET A 93 -0.89 -24.62 -24.00
CA MET A 93 0.51 -24.79 -23.60
C MET A 93 0.87 -26.01 -22.74
N LYS A 94 0.63 -27.21 -23.27
CA LYS A 94 1.63 -28.30 -23.17
C LYS A 94 2.48 -28.28 -24.44
N HIS A 95 3.78 -28.48 -24.24
CA HIS A 95 4.86 -28.59 -25.23
C HIS A 95 5.60 -27.30 -25.60
N SER A 96 6.57 -27.00 -24.75
CA SER A 96 7.94 -26.78 -25.20
C SER A 96 8.41 -27.89 -26.16
N TYR A 97 9.27 -27.47 -27.09
CA TYR A 97 10.08 -28.25 -28.05
C TYR A 97 9.50 -28.57 -29.43
N SER A 98 10.15 -27.94 -30.41
CA SER A 98 10.55 -28.48 -31.72
C SER A 98 9.46 -29.08 -32.62
N PHE A 99 9.13 -28.37 -33.70
CA PHE A 99 9.06 -29.04 -35.00
C PHE A 99 9.46 -28.11 -36.16
N ALA A 100 10.44 -28.57 -36.92
CA ALA A 100 10.83 -28.06 -38.22
C ALA A 100 9.86 -28.60 -39.29
N MET A 101 9.52 -27.79 -40.31
CA MET A 101 9.64 -28.22 -41.72
C MET A 101 9.45 -27.03 -42.65
N THR A 102 10.42 -26.93 -43.56
CA THR A 102 10.63 -26.04 -44.70
C THR A 102 9.46 -25.92 -45.68
N ILE A 103 9.27 -24.71 -46.28
CA ILE A 103 9.31 -24.51 -47.75
C ILE A 103 9.99 -23.16 -48.05
N PHE A 104 11.19 -23.23 -48.64
CA PHE A 104 11.88 -22.12 -49.31
C PHE A 104 11.30 -21.97 -50.73
N HIS A 105 11.07 -20.74 -51.19
CA HIS A 105 11.02 -20.42 -52.61
C HIS A 105 11.97 -19.25 -52.93
N LYS A 106 12.42 -19.24 -54.18
CA LYS A 106 13.78 -18.93 -54.66
C LYS A 106 13.92 -17.49 -55.19
N ILE A 107 14.92 -16.78 -54.65
CA ILE A 107 15.88 -15.77 -55.17
C ILE A 107 15.68 -15.22 -56.61
N THR A 108 15.82 -13.88 -56.81
CA THR A 108 16.87 -13.26 -57.70
C THR A 108 17.07 -11.72 -57.61
N ASN A 109 18.33 -11.34 -57.27
CA ASN A 109 19.22 -10.26 -57.79
C ASN A 109 18.83 -8.75 -57.68
N SER A 110 19.72 -7.76 -57.45
CA SER A 110 21.20 -7.67 -57.56
C SER A 110 21.81 -6.50 -56.74
N ALA A 111 23.06 -6.72 -56.30
CA ALA A 111 24.21 -5.81 -56.18
C ALA A 111 24.07 -4.33 -55.73
N LYS A 112 24.64 -4.02 -54.56
CA LYS A 112 25.94 -3.31 -54.48
C LYS A 112 26.48 -3.26 -53.05
N LEU A 113 27.75 -3.61 -52.96
CA LEU A 113 28.58 -3.75 -51.78
C LEU A 113 29.13 -2.36 -51.41
N VAL A 114 28.70 -1.81 -50.26
CA VAL A 114 29.42 -0.72 -49.59
C VAL A 114 29.80 -1.25 -48.21
N ILE A 115 31.08 -1.56 -48.06
CA ILE A 115 31.71 -1.88 -46.79
C ILE A 115 31.73 -0.59 -45.98
N LEU A 116 30.80 -0.45 -45.03
CA LEU A 116 30.91 0.53 -43.96
C LEU A 116 31.36 -0.21 -42.70
N LEU A 117 32.61 0.03 -42.30
CA LEU A 117 33.14 -0.35 -40.99
C LEU A 117 32.24 0.26 -39.91
N ILE A 118 31.40 -0.58 -39.28
CA ILE A 118 30.72 -0.21 -38.03
C ILE A 118 31.21 -1.18 -36.95
N ILE A 119 31.84 -0.58 -35.95
CA ILE A 119 32.42 -1.11 -34.72
C ILE A 119 31.54 -2.22 -34.11
N PRO A 120 32.10 -3.32 -33.57
CA PRO A 120 31.31 -4.27 -32.81
C PRO A 120 31.01 -3.68 -31.43
N THR A 121 29.99 -2.82 -31.33
CA THR A 121 29.36 -2.48 -30.05
C THR A 121 28.36 -3.57 -29.70
N TYR A 122 28.84 -4.78 -29.40
CA TYR A 122 28.05 -5.75 -28.66
C TYR A 122 28.03 -5.36 -27.18
N ALA A 123 27.46 -4.19 -26.86
CA ALA A 123 26.92 -3.97 -25.54
C ALA A 123 25.53 -4.63 -25.55
N LYS A 124 25.47 -5.90 -25.13
CA LYS A 124 24.20 -6.55 -24.81
C LYS A 124 23.64 -5.88 -23.55
N VAL A 125 23.03 -4.71 -23.71
CA VAL A 125 22.29 -4.05 -22.63
C VAL A 125 21.00 -4.84 -22.45
N SER A 126 21.02 -5.76 -21.49
CA SER A 126 19.79 -6.31 -20.92
C SER A 126 19.13 -5.16 -20.16
N THR A 127 18.21 -4.44 -20.79
CA THR A 127 17.38 -3.48 -20.07
C THR A 127 16.34 -4.27 -19.28
N ASP A 128 16.54 -4.37 -17.96
CA ASP A 128 15.52 -4.90 -17.06
C ASP A 128 14.34 -3.92 -17.06
N ILE A 129 13.25 -4.27 -17.73
CA ILE A 129 12.00 -3.48 -17.71
C ILE A 129 11.17 -3.95 -16.50
N LEU A 130 10.79 -3.02 -15.63
CA LEU A 130 9.93 -3.28 -14.48
C LEU A 130 8.50 -2.78 -14.78
N TYR A 131 7.54 -3.70 -14.83
CA TYR A 131 6.12 -3.39 -14.96
C TYR A 131 5.49 -3.36 -13.58
N LEU A 132 5.18 -2.17 -13.08
CA LEU A 132 4.49 -2.01 -11.80
C LEU A 132 2.98 -2.09 -12.00
N PRO A 133 2.25 -2.72 -11.06
CA PRO A 133 0.80 -2.69 -11.05
C PRO A 133 0.31 -1.26 -10.84
N LYS A 134 -0.79 -0.89 -11.51
CA LYS A 134 -1.36 0.46 -11.46
C LYS A 134 -2.87 0.41 -11.33
N PHE A 135 -3.38 1.20 -10.38
CA PHE A 135 -4.81 1.44 -10.19
C PHE A 135 -5.08 2.92 -10.36
N SER A 136 -5.79 3.28 -11.43
CA SER A 136 -6.14 4.69 -11.69
C SER A 136 -7.34 5.16 -10.87
N LYS A 137 -8.11 4.22 -10.31
CA LYS A 137 -9.36 4.44 -9.59
C LYS A 137 -9.44 3.54 -8.34
N LYS A 138 -10.54 3.67 -7.61
CA LYS A 138 -10.84 2.89 -6.40
C LYS A 138 -10.95 1.40 -6.74
N VAL A 139 -10.47 0.56 -5.81
CA VAL A 139 -10.65 -0.89 -5.81
C VAL A 139 -11.53 -1.25 -4.64
N ASP A 140 -12.65 -1.92 -4.91
CA ASP A 140 -13.64 -2.30 -3.92
C ASP A 140 -13.55 -3.80 -3.63
N PHE A 141 -13.19 -4.16 -2.40
CA PHE A 141 -13.17 -5.54 -1.91
C PHE A 141 -14.27 -5.78 -0.85
N THR A 142 -15.34 -5.00 -0.86
CA THR A 142 -16.41 -5.11 0.13
C THR A 142 -16.95 -6.54 0.19
N GLY A 143 -16.95 -7.13 1.39
CA GLY A 143 -17.40 -8.52 1.61
C GLY A 143 -16.47 -9.61 1.07
N ALA A 144 -15.35 -9.26 0.43
CA ALA A 144 -14.40 -10.24 -0.08
C ALA A 144 -13.72 -11.04 1.05
N ILE A 145 -13.32 -12.26 0.75
CA ILE A 145 -12.68 -13.18 1.69
C ILE A 145 -11.33 -13.62 1.12
N PHE A 146 -10.25 -13.36 1.86
CA PHE A 146 -8.89 -13.78 1.56
C PHE A 146 -8.41 -14.78 2.62
N ASN A 147 -8.52 -16.07 2.32
CA ASN A 147 -8.16 -17.17 3.22
C ASN A 147 -6.64 -17.46 3.29
N ASN A 148 -5.83 -16.63 2.64
CA ASN A 148 -4.37 -16.77 2.65
C ASN A 148 -3.72 -15.38 2.54
N LEU A 149 -2.78 -15.20 1.61
CA LEU A 149 -2.02 -13.97 1.44
C LEU A 149 -2.67 -13.04 0.42
N LEU A 150 -2.90 -11.78 0.80
CA LEU A 150 -3.12 -10.67 -0.11
C LEU A 150 -1.86 -9.81 -0.20
N ASN A 151 -1.22 -9.77 -1.37
CA ASN A 151 0.07 -9.11 -1.55
C ASN A 151 -0.08 -7.86 -2.43
N PHE A 152 0.22 -6.69 -1.85
CA PHE A 152 0.30 -5.40 -2.53
C PHE A 152 1.73 -4.87 -2.63
N SER A 153 2.75 -5.64 -2.28
CA SER A 153 4.15 -5.21 -2.33
C SER A 153 4.51 -4.60 -3.69
N GLY A 154 5.09 -3.40 -3.69
CA GLY A 154 5.44 -2.70 -4.93
C GLY A 154 4.28 -2.01 -5.65
N VAL A 155 3.06 -2.03 -5.10
CA VAL A 155 2.03 -1.02 -5.41
C VAL A 155 2.43 0.26 -4.68
N GLU A 156 2.57 1.36 -5.40
CA GLU A 156 2.98 2.62 -4.77
C GLU A 156 1.83 3.26 -3.97
N ASN A 157 0.69 3.43 -4.62
CA ASN A 157 -0.50 4.05 -4.07
C ASN A 157 -1.73 3.28 -4.51
N ILE A 158 -2.69 3.08 -3.60
CA ILE A 158 -3.95 2.41 -3.90
C ILE A 158 -5.09 3.02 -3.10
N ASN A 159 -6.25 3.21 -3.75
CA ASN A 159 -7.48 3.62 -3.10
C ASN A 159 -8.35 2.38 -2.90
N LEU A 160 -8.64 2.01 -1.66
CA LEU A 160 -9.28 0.74 -1.30
C LEU A 160 -10.60 0.95 -0.54
N ASP A 161 -11.55 0.05 -0.79
CA ASP A 161 -12.60 -0.30 0.18
C ASP A 161 -12.38 -1.72 0.70
N LEU A 162 -12.30 -1.86 2.02
CA LEU A 162 -12.17 -3.16 2.69
C LEU A 162 -13.30 -3.39 3.70
N LYS A 163 -14.48 -2.79 3.45
CA LYS A 163 -15.66 -2.95 4.29
C LYS A 163 -16.07 -4.42 4.38
N HIS A 164 -16.17 -4.93 5.61
CA HIS A 164 -16.51 -6.33 5.89
C HIS A 164 -15.60 -7.38 5.22
N THR A 165 -14.44 -6.97 4.70
CA THR A 165 -13.49 -7.89 4.08
C THR A 165 -12.81 -8.73 5.16
N ILE A 166 -12.69 -10.03 4.89
CA ILE A 166 -11.95 -10.96 5.75
C ILE A 166 -10.57 -11.16 5.14
N ILE A 167 -9.52 -10.88 5.90
CA ILE A 167 -8.13 -11.01 5.45
C ILE A 167 -7.33 -11.75 6.52
N ASP A 168 -6.69 -12.85 6.12
CA ASP A 168 -5.83 -13.63 7.00
C ASP A 168 -4.43 -13.06 7.11
N ARG A 169 -3.77 -12.83 5.96
CA ARG A 169 -2.43 -12.23 5.89
C ARG A 169 -2.35 -11.21 4.77
N MET A 170 -1.64 -10.10 5.00
CA MET A 170 -1.41 -9.09 3.98
C MET A 170 0.06 -8.66 3.96
N GLU A 171 0.64 -8.64 2.77
CA GLU A 171 1.94 -8.03 2.50
C GLU A 171 1.73 -6.71 1.77
N TYR A 172 2.36 -5.63 2.26
CA TYR A 172 2.15 -4.30 1.71
C TYR A 172 3.42 -3.45 1.60
N ASP A 173 4.53 -3.80 2.24
CA ASP A 173 5.79 -3.04 2.23
C ASP A 173 5.57 -1.51 2.33
N ASN A 174 5.90 -0.78 1.27
CA ASN A 174 5.83 0.67 1.18
C ASN A 174 4.53 1.18 0.51
N THR A 175 3.51 0.33 0.38
CA THR A 175 2.23 0.70 -0.24
C THR A 175 1.54 1.77 0.58
N LYS A 176 1.14 2.85 -0.09
CA LYS A 176 0.33 3.91 0.51
C LYS A 176 -1.14 3.64 0.24
N PHE A 177 -1.88 3.41 1.32
CA PHE A 177 -3.31 3.19 1.27
C PHE A 177 -4.06 4.51 1.43
N SER A 178 -5.04 4.70 0.58
CA SER A 178 -6.05 5.76 0.69
C SER A 178 -7.43 5.13 0.74
N SER A 179 -8.34 5.73 1.50
CA SER A 179 -9.74 5.30 1.58
C SER A 179 -10.57 6.46 2.08
N ASP A 180 -11.83 6.51 1.67
CA ASP A 180 -12.86 7.40 2.20
C ASP A 180 -13.65 6.77 3.37
N ASN A 181 -13.49 5.47 3.57
CA ASN A 181 -14.21 4.71 4.59
C ASN A 181 -13.30 4.42 5.81
N ARG A 182 -13.83 4.75 7.00
CA ARG A 182 -13.19 4.43 8.30
C ARG A 182 -12.97 2.91 8.46
N GLU A 183 -13.92 2.09 8.02
CA GLU A 183 -13.88 0.64 8.19
C GLU A 183 -12.69 0.00 7.46
N THR A 184 -12.27 0.56 6.32
CA THR A 184 -11.07 0.10 5.60
C THR A 184 -9.84 0.13 6.49
N PHE A 185 -9.62 1.24 7.20
CA PHE A 185 -8.46 1.38 8.10
C PHE A 185 -8.61 0.55 9.37
N LEU A 186 -9.83 0.26 9.82
CA LEU A 186 -10.06 -0.73 10.89
C LEU A 186 -9.64 -2.14 10.46
N THR A 187 -10.02 -2.55 9.24
CA THR A 187 -9.60 -3.84 8.66
C THR A 187 -8.08 -3.92 8.52
N LEU A 188 -7.44 -2.89 7.95
CA LEU A 188 -5.97 -2.83 7.80
C LEU A 188 -5.25 -2.87 9.16
N LYS A 189 -5.74 -2.10 10.15
CA LYS A 189 -5.23 -2.11 11.53
C LYS A 189 -5.31 -3.50 12.14
N ASN A 190 -6.46 -4.17 12.02
CA ASN A 190 -6.65 -5.52 12.55
C ASN A 190 -5.70 -6.53 11.89
N VAL A 191 -5.49 -6.43 10.58
CA VAL A 191 -4.56 -7.29 9.83
C VAL A 191 -3.11 -7.05 10.24
N ALA A 192 -2.70 -5.78 10.43
CA ALA A 192 -1.37 -5.46 10.93
C ALA A 192 -1.12 -6.00 12.35
N LEU A 193 -2.10 -5.84 13.25
CA LEU A 193 -2.02 -6.38 14.61
C LEU A 193 -1.93 -7.91 14.65
N LYS A 194 -2.72 -8.63 13.83
CA LYS A 194 -2.62 -10.09 13.70
C LYS A 194 -1.21 -10.55 13.29
N GLN A 195 -0.55 -9.74 12.46
CA GLN A 195 0.80 -10.00 11.96
C GLN A 195 1.91 -9.43 12.87
N ASN A 196 1.56 -8.88 14.04
CA ASN A 196 2.48 -8.24 14.97
C ASN A 196 3.26 -7.05 14.38
N ASP A 197 2.70 -6.35 13.38
CA ASP A 197 3.25 -5.11 12.83
C ASP A 197 2.64 -3.91 13.55
N GLN A 198 3.24 -3.55 14.68
CA GLN A 198 2.79 -2.44 15.52
C GLN A 198 2.95 -1.07 14.84
N ILE A 199 3.96 -0.92 13.97
CA ILE A 199 4.26 0.35 13.30
C ILE A 199 3.15 0.64 12.29
N LYS A 200 2.80 -0.34 11.46
CA LYS A 200 1.70 -0.19 10.50
C LYS A 200 0.35 -0.15 11.16
N ALA A 201 0.14 -0.91 12.24
CA ALA A 201 -1.08 -0.79 13.03
C ALA A 201 -1.28 0.64 13.57
N LEU A 202 -0.21 1.30 14.03
CA LEU A 202 -0.27 2.70 14.47
C LEU A 202 -0.54 3.66 13.30
N GLU A 203 0.11 3.46 12.14
CA GLU A 203 -0.14 4.25 10.93
C GLU A 203 -1.62 4.15 10.50
N PHE A 204 -2.18 2.95 10.43
CA PHE A 204 -3.59 2.72 10.11
C PHE A 204 -4.54 3.28 11.17
N HIS A 205 -4.18 3.23 12.45
CA HIS A 205 -4.93 3.88 13.52
C HIS A 205 -5.00 5.39 13.32
N THR A 206 -3.88 6.03 13.00
CA THR A 206 -3.85 7.46 12.70
C THR A 206 -4.72 7.79 11.49
N GLN A 207 -4.64 7.01 10.40
CA GLN A 207 -5.47 7.23 9.20
C GLN A 207 -6.96 7.05 9.49
N GLU A 208 -7.34 6.03 10.27
CA GLU A 208 -8.70 5.81 10.74
C GLU A 208 -9.27 7.04 11.47
N TYR A 209 -8.50 7.60 12.40
CA TYR A 209 -8.89 8.77 13.19
C TYR A 209 -9.03 10.04 12.34
N GLN A 210 -8.14 10.24 11.37
CA GLN A 210 -8.20 11.36 10.43
C GLN A 210 -9.49 11.33 9.60
N ILE A 211 -9.85 10.15 9.07
CA ILE A 211 -11.10 9.97 8.32
C ILE A 211 -12.31 10.21 9.21
N HIS A 212 -12.33 9.64 10.41
CA HIS A 212 -13.44 9.82 11.35
C HIS A 212 -13.62 11.29 11.76
N LEU A 213 -12.52 11.99 12.04
CA LEU A 213 -12.53 13.41 12.39
C LEU A 213 -12.99 14.28 11.21
N LYS A 214 -12.60 13.95 9.96
CA LYS A 214 -13.10 14.64 8.76
C LYS A 214 -14.62 14.47 8.64
N ALA A 215 -15.13 13.25 8.77
CA ALA A 215 -16.57 12.96 8.70
C ALA A 215 -17.36 13.72 9.80
N LEU A 216 -16.84 13.78 11.02
CA LEU A 216 -17.45 14.53 12.12
C LEU A 216 -17.43 16.05 11.91
N ARG A 217 -16.44 16.59 11.20
CA ARG A 217 -16.39 18.02 10.86
C ARG A 217 -17.41 18.39 9.79
N GLU A 218 -17.63 17.50 8.84
CA GLU A 218 -18.62 17.69 7.76
C GLU A 218 -20.06 17.55 8.28
N ASN A 219 -20.29 16.67 9.26
CA ASN A 219 -21.59 16.50 9.90
C ASN A 219 -21.82 17.55 11.02
N LYS A 220 -22.60 18.61 10.74
CA LYS A 220 -22.90 19.73 11.67
C LYS A 220 -23.90 19.40 12.79
N THR A 221 -24.07 18.14 13.18
CA THR A 221 -24.99 17.78 14.27
C THR A 221 -24.29 17.86 15.63
N ASN A 222 -24.96 18.46 16.63
CA ASN A 222 -24.45 18.61 18.01
C ASN A 222 -24.32 17.28 18.79
N LYS A 223 -24.67 16.14 18.17
CA LYS A 223 -24.76 14.84 18.87
C LYS A 223 -23.37 14.25 19.20
N ASN A 224 -22.32 14.71 18.52
CA ASN A 224 -20.96 14.12 18.62
C ASN A 224 -19.90 15.14 19.08
N LEU A 225 -20.27 16.11 19.91
CA LEU A 225 -19.35 17.16 20.40
C LEU A 225 -18.18 16.60 21.22
N SER A 226 -18.44 15.58 22.06
CA SER A 226 -17.40 14.91 22.86
C SER A 226 -16.37 14.24 21.98
N ASP A 227 -16.81 13.45 21.00
CA ASP A 227 -15.93 12.68 20.13
C ASP A 227 -15.07 13.63 19.29
N ARG A 228 -15.68 14.70 18.78
CA ARG A 228 -14.97 15.75 18.05
C ARG A 228 -13.93 16.44 18.94
N PHE A 229 -14.25 16.73 20.20
CA PHE A 229 -13.30 17.32 21.14
C PHE A 229 -12.13 16.38 21.41
N VAL A 230 -12.39 15.13 21.77
CA VAL A 230 -11.37 14.12 22.07
C VAL A 230 -10.42 13.95 20.88
N LEU A 231 -10.97 13.75 19.67
CA LEU A 231 -10.14 13.56 18.47
C LEU A 231 -9.33 14.81 18.10
N THR A 232 -9.91 16.00 18.27
CA THR A 232 -9.19 17.25 18.04
C THR A 232 -8.08 17.45 19.07
N PHE A 233 -8.34 17.09 20.32
CA PHE A 233 -7.36 17.14 21.40
C PHE A 233 -6.22 16.14 21.15
N GLU A 234 -6.51 14.88 20.82
CA GLU A 234 -5.48 13.88 20.50
C GLU A 234 -4.64 14.28 19.28
N SER A 235 -5.29 14.84 18.26
CA SER A 235 -4.61 15.40 17.09
C SER A 235 -3.64 16.52 17.48
N TRP A 236 -4.07 17.41 18.38
CA TRP A 236 -3.28 18.56 18.83
C TRP A 236 -2.12 18.14 19.73
N VAL A 237 -2.39 17.26 20.70
CA VAL A 237 -1.42 16.87 21.72
C VAL A 237 -0.35 15.94 21.16
N SER A 238 -0.70 15.00 20.29
CA SER A 238 0.17 13.87 19.99
C SER A 238 0.28 13.50 18.51
N ALA A 239 -0.44 14.20 17.63
CA ALA A 239 -0.67 13.75 16.26
C ALA A 239 -1.15 12.28 16.22
N PHE A 240 -2.15 11.95 17.06
CA PHE A 240 -2.69 10.60 17.23
C PHE A 240 -1.64 9.55 17.65
N GLY A 241 -0.76 9.94 18.57
CA GLY A 241 0.27 9.07 19.14
C GLY A 241 1.54 8.92 18.29
N THR A 242 1.64 9.59 17.14
CA THR A 242 2.81 9.46 16.24
C THR A 242 3.97 10.40 16.59
N ASN A 243 3.75 11.41 17.45
CA ASN A 243 4.77 12.40 17.79
C ASN A 243 4.95 12.56 19.32
N VAL A 244 6.01 11.94 19.84
CA VAL A 244 6.37 11.99 21.28
C VAL A 244 6.81 13.38 21.71
N ILE A 245 7.58 14.10 20.88
CA ILE A 245 8.06 15.46 21.21
C ILE A 245 6.86 16.41 21.31
N LEU A 246 5.92 16.34 20.36
CA LEU A 246 4.69 17.12 20.41
C LEU A 246 3.87 16.80 21.67
N SER A 247 3.83 15.53 22.08
CA SER A 247 3.14 15.10 23.30
C SER A 247 3.75 15.73 24.55
N ILE A 248 5.09 15.74 24.65
CA ILE A 248 5.81 16.37 25.77
C ILE A 248 5.56 17.90 25.77
N MET A 249 5.70 18.55 24.62
CA MET A 249 5.49 19.99 24.49
C MET A 249 4.06 20.40 24.83
N SER A 250 3.08 19.62 24.36
CA SER A 250 1.67 19.86 24.64
C SER A 250 1.34 19.64 26.11
N PHE A 251 1.94 18.64 26.76
CA PHE A 251 1.81 18.44 28.19
C PHE A 251 2.32 19.66 28.98
N VAL A 252 3.52 20.15 28.68
CA VAL A 252 4.07 21.37 29.29
C VAL A 252 3.13 22.56 29.06
N GLY A 253 2.62 22.74 27.84
CA GLY A 253 1.68 23.80 27.52
C GLY A 253 0.37 23.73 28.32
N VAL A 254 -0.18 22.53 28.52
CA VAL A 254 -1.39 22.32 29.34
C VAL A 254 -1.12 22.63 30.80
N VAL A 255 0.04 22.25 31.35
CA VAL A 255 0.42 22.60 32.74
C VAL A 255 0.52 24.12 32.91
N ILE A 256 1.15 24.83 31.97
CA ILE A 256 1.24 26.29 31.98
C ILE A 256 -0.16 26.93 31.88
N LEU A 257 -1.04 26.40 31.03
CA LEU A 257 -2.42 26.87 30.92
C LEU A 257 -3.16 26.78 32.26
N PHE A 258 -3.05 25.65 32.97
CA PHE A 258 -3.67 25.48 34.29
C PHE A 258 -3.08 26.45 35.32
N TYR A 259 -1.76 26.68 35.31
CA TYR A 259 -1.14 27.67 36.17
C TYR A 259 -1.74 29.07 35.97
N VAL A 260 -1.88 29.51 34.72
CA VAL A 260 -2.43 30.83 34.38
C VAL A 260 -3.88 30.97 34.82
N LEU A 261 -4.69 29.92 34.66
CA LEU A 261 -6.09 29.89 35.07
C LEU A 261 -6.25 30.01 36.60
N ILE A 262 -5.35 29.40 37.38
CA ILE A 262 -5.38 29.46 38.85
C ILE A 262 -4.87 30.80 39.37
N ASN A 263 -3.79 31.32 38.79
CA ASN A 263 -3.08 32.50 39.31
C ASN A 263 -3.49 33.84 38.64
N GLY A 264 -4.54 33.83 37.81
CA GLY A 264 -5.18 35.05 37.31
C GLY A 264 -4.32 35.89 36.37
N PHE A 265 -3.64 35.27 35.40
CA PHE A 265 -2.74 35.94 34.43
C PHE A 265 -1.58 36.72 35.06
N ASN A 266 -1.23 36.47 36.33
CA ASN A 266 -0.06 37.04 36.95
C ASN A 266 1.19 36.24 36.52
N TYR A 267 1.93 36.77 35.55
CA TYR A 267 3.07 36.10 34.93
C TYR A 267 4.36 36.37 35.72
N ASP A 268 4.75 35.43 36.57
CA ASP A 268 6.12 35.34 37.06
C ASP A 268 6.81 34.12 36.44
N ALA A 269 7.83 34.36 35.61
CA ALA A 269 8.53 33.30 34.89
C ALA A 269 9.22 32.31 35.84
N LYS A 270 9.70 32.78 36.99
CA LYS A 270 10.34 31.92 37.99
C LYS A 270 9.32 30.97 38.63
N THR A 271 8.17 31.51 39.06
CA THR A 271 7.08 30.72 39.61
C THR A 271 6.49 29.72 38.60
N ILE A 272 6.46 30.04 37.30
CA ILE A 272 6.02 29.11 36.24
C ILE A 272 7.01 27.95 36.09
N VAL A 273 8.32 28.22 36.07
CA VAL A 273 9.34 27.15 36.00
C VAL A 273 9.24 26.25 37.23
N ASP A 274 9.17 26.83 38.43
CA ASP A 274 9.02 26.06 39.68
C ASP A 274 7.74 25.22 39.71
N PHE A 275 6.65 25.68 39.07
CA PHE A 275 5.40 24.94 38.96
C PHE A 275 5.44 23.80 37.91
N VAL A 276 6.05 24.05 36.75
CA VAL A 276 6.17 23.07 35.65
C VAL A 276 7.23 22.01 35.96
N SER A 277 8.26 22.34 36.75
CA SER A 277 9.28 21.42 37.22
C SER A 277 9.25 21.29 38.75
N PRO A 278 8.50 20.33 39.33
CA PRO A 278 8.53 20.08 40.78
C PRO A 278 9.90 19.59 41.28
N LEU A 279 10.81 19.28 40.35
CA LEU A 279 12.23 19.07 40.60
C LEU A 279 12.92 20.44 40.75
N SER A 280 12.64 21.15 41.84
CA SER A 280 13.62 22.08 42.41
C SER A 280 14.78 21.26 42.99
N TYR A 281 15.50 20.54 42.12
CA TYR A 281 16.81 20.01 42.46
C TYR A 281 17.79 21.15 42.25
N ASP A 282 18.46 21.49 43.33
CA ASP A 282 19.52 22.50 43.45
C ASP A 282 20.48 22.42 42.24
N ILE A 283 20.29 23.30 41.25
CA ILE A 283 21.05 23.29 39.99
C ILE A 283 22.55 23.44 40.26
N ASP A 284 22.90 24.10 41.37
CA ASP A 284 24.27 24.29 41.85
C ASP A 284 24.99 22.95 42.15
N LYS A 285 24.26 21.89 42.52
CA LYS A 285 24.84 20.57 42.80
C LYS A 285 25.28 19.80 41.55
N MET A 286 24.70 20.06 40.37
CA MET A 286 25.11 19.36 39.13
C MET A 286 26.46 19.84 38.59
N SER A 287 26.89 21.07 38.90
CA SER A 287 28.22 21.57 38.50
C SER A 287 29.37 20.73 39.10
N SER A 288 29.13 20.10 40.25
CA SER A 288 30.08 19.20 40.93
C SER A 288 30.12 17.76 40.39
N PHE A 289 29.12 17.35 39.60
CA PHE A 289 29.10 16.01 38.99
C PHE A 289 29.89 15.96 37.68
N THR A 290 30.03 17.10 36.99
CA THR A 290 30.89 17.25 35.80
C THR A 290 32.38 17.18 36.10
N THR A 291 32.80 17.43 37.34
CA THR A 291 34.21 17.27 37.76
C THR A 291 34.56 15.85 38.21
N LEU A 292 33.57 14.98 38.46
CA LEU A 292 33.83 13.59 38.87
C LEU A 292 34.10 12.64 37.69
N PHE A 293 33.72 13.01 36.45
CA PHE A 293 33.98 12.20 35.24
C PHE A 293 35.28 12.56 34.51
N GLN A 294 36.07 13.54 34.98
CA GLN A 294 37.37 13.90 34.38
C GLN A 294 38.59 13.23 35.03
N PHE A 295 38.44 12.36 36.04
CA PHE A 295 39.57 11.75 36.77
C PHE A 295 39.71 10.23 36.69
N GLU A 296 39.02 9.53 35.77
CA GLU A 296 39.20 8.08 35.57
C GLU A 296 39.98 7.67 34.30
N HIS A 297 40.76 8.57 33.68
CA HIS A 297 41.56 8.22 32.50
C HIS A 297 43.04 8.62 32.52
N LEU A 298 43.68 8.59 33.68
CA LEU A 298 45.15 8.59 33.78
C LEU A 298 45.63 7.44 34.67
N ASN A 299 45.87 6.30 34.03
CA ASN A 299 47.00 5.40 34.28
C ASN A 299 47.43 4.81 32.93
#